data_AF-A0A1B1ZYL3-F1
#
_entry.id   AF-A0A1B1ZYL3-F1
#
_cell.length_a   1.000
_cell.length_b   1.000
_cell.length_c   1.000
_cell.angle_alpha   90.00
_cell.angle_beta   90.00
_cell.angle_gamma   90.00
#
_symmetry.space_group_name_H-M   'P 1'
#
loop_
_entity.id
_entity.type
_entity.pdbx_description
1 polymer ?
#
loop_
_entity_poly.entity_id
_entity_poly.type
_entity_poly.pdbx_seq_one_letter_code
_entity_poly.pdbx_strand_id
1 'polypeptide(L)'
;MGAPAPHASSGPTLCCDRCGCPPGDPLQQILMSAVWLVDGPDGPTTACYCRACAPAGPITDLTCQRCGDGPLLVGDLAAAPDGTVPEPARTWLTAAGWHLDEPICPGCRPTSCQIQEGLW
;
A
#
# COMPACT_ATOMS: atom_id res chain seq x y z
N MET A 1 -13.48 39.97 -2.81
CA MET A 1 -12.07 39.66 -2.51
C MET A 1 -12.07 38.68 -1.34
N GLY A 2 -11.61 37.44 -1.36
CA GLY A 2 -11.27 36.43 -2.37
C GLY A 2 -11.28 35.13 -1.56
N ALA A 3 -11.94 34.08 -2.04
CA ALA A 3 -11.97 32.80 -1.32
C ALA A 3 -10.56 32.18 -1.30
N PRO A 4 -10.11 31.55 -0.19
CA PRO A 4 -8.81 30.90 -0.17
C PRO A 4 -8.79 29.78 -1.21
N ALA A 5 -7.75 29.77 -2.05
CA ALA A 5 -7.52 28.72 -3.01
C ALA A 5 -7.49 27.37 -2.29
N PRO A 6 -8.12 26.30 -2.83
CA PRO A 6 -7.82 24.97 -2.34
C PRO A 6 -6.32 24.76 -2.55
N HIS A 7 -5.61 24.46 -1.47
CA HIS A 7 -4.25 23.97 -1.57
C HIS A 7 -4.35 22.63 -2.28
N ALA A 8 -4.25 22.65 -3.61
CA ALA A 8 -4.02 21.47 -4.40
C ALA A 8 -2.65 20.95 -3.96
N SER A 9 -2.65 20.09 -2.94
CA SER A 9 -1.52 19.21 -2.68
C SER A 9 -1.19 18.56 -4.01
N SER A 10 -0.10 19.01 -4.62
CA SER A 10 0.51 18.39 -5.79
C SER A 10 1.15 17.10 -5.31
N GLY A 11 0.32 16.16 -4.86
CA GLY A 11 0.72 14.77 -4.76
C GLY A 11 1.07 14.27 -6.17
N PRO A 12 1.95 13.28 -6.30
CA PRO A 12 2.20 12.64 -7.59
C PRO A 12 0.85 12.29 -8.22
N THR A 13 0.66 12.62 -9.50
CA THR A 13 -0.55 12.26 -10.23
C THR A 13 -0.61 10.74 -10.28
N LEU A 14 -1.40 10.15 -9.38
CA LEU A 14 -1.68 8.72 -9.36
C LEU A 14 -2.37 8.37 -10.68
N CYS A 15 -1.68 7.67 -11.57
CA CYS A 15 -2.24 7.15 -12.80
C CYS A 15 -2.45 5.65 -12.64
N CYS A 16 -3.53 5.11 -13.19
CA CYS A 16 -3.76 3.68 -13.09
C CYS A 16 -2.67 2.91 -13.84
N ASP A 17 -2.03 1.94 -13.18
CA ASP A 17 -0.98 1.12 -13.79
C ASP A 17 -1.47 0.26 -14.97
N ARG A 18 -2.78 0.04 -15.07
CA ARG A 18 -3.37 -0.78 -16.14
C ARG A 18 -3.76 0.02 -17.38
N CYS A 19 -4.43 1.17 -17.21
CA CYS A 19 -4.95 1.96 -18.32
C CYS A 19 -4.26 3.31 -18.51
N GLY A 20 -3.40 3.71 -17.58
CA GLY A 20 -2.68 4.99 -17.60
C GLY A 20 -3.56 6.22 -17.29
N CYS A 21 -4.87 6.06 -17.12
CA CYS A 21 -5.77 7.17 -16.87
C CYS A 21 -5.58 7.75 -15.45
N PRO A 22 -5.61 9.08 -15.30
CA PRO A 22 -5.68 9.73 -13.99
C PRO A 22 -7.07 9.55 -13.35
N PRO A 23 -7.23 9.86 -12.05
CA PRO A 23 -8.54 9.88 -11.41
C PRO A 23 -9.46 10.90 -12.08
N GLY A 24 -10.66 10.47 -12.47
CA GLY A 24 -11.67 11.35 -13.09
C GLY A 24 -12.50 12.15 -12.09
N ASP A 25 -12.45 11.80 -10.80
CA ASP A 25 -13.26 12.34 -9.70
C ASP A 25 -12.56 12.11 -8.34
N PRO A 26 -12.82 12.92 -7.29
CA PRO A 26 -12.25 12.72 -5.95
C PRO A 26 -12.43 11.33 -5.35
N LEU A 27 -13.57 10.65 -5.57
CA LEU A 27 -13.77 9.28 -5.10
C LEU A 27 -12.79 8.33 -5.77
N GLN A 28 -12.53 8.51 -7.07
CA GLN A 28 -11.55 7.71 -7.79
C GLN A 28 -10.13 7.99 -7.29
N GLN A 29 -9.81 9.24 -6.92
CA GLN A 29 -8.53 9.58 -6.31
C GLN A 29 -8.31 8.84 -4.98
N ILE A 30 -9.33 8.78 -4.12
CA ILE A 30 -9.27 8.03 -2.85
C ILE A 30 -9.09 6.53 -3.08
N LEU A 31 -9.79 5.96 -4.06
CA LEU A 31 -9.63 4.55 -4.42
C LEU A 31 -8.23 4.25 -4.98
N MET A 32 -7.69 5.16 -5.79
CA MET A 32 -6.36 5.04 -6.41
C MET A 32 -5.22 5.32 -5.44
N SER A 33 -5.48 5.94 -4.28
CA SER A 33 -4.46 6.06 -3.23
C SER A 33 -4.21 4.76 -2.47
N ALA A 34 -5.10 3.77 -2.60
CA ALA A 34 -4.85 2.45 -2.04
C ALA A 34 -3.73 1.74 -2.81
N VAL A 35 -2.76 1.20 -2.07
CA VAL A 35 -1.65 0.43 -2.66
C VAL A 35 -2.10 -1.02 -2.81
N TRP A 36 -1.95 -1.59 -4.01
CA TRP A 36 -2.28 -2.98 -4.28
C TRP A 36 -1.01 -3.79 -4.42
N LEU A 37 -0.88 -4.91 -3.72
CA LEU A 37 0.18 -5.88 -3.93
C LEU A 37 -0.32 -6.94 -4.91
N VAL A 38 0.26 -6.95 -6.11
CA VAL A 38 -0.12 -7.83 -7.23
C VAL A 38 1.04 -8.72 -7.63
N ASP A 39 0.73 -9.85 -8.26
CA ASP A 39 1.74 -10.69 -8.88
C ASP A 39 2.26 -10.03 -10.17
N GLY A 40 3.57 -9.86 -10.27
CA GLY A 40 4.26 -9.29 -11.41
C GLY A 40 5.14 -10.32 -12.10
N PRO A 41 5.65 -10.02 -13.32
CA PRO A 41 6.44 -10.97 -14.11
C PRO A 41 7.74 -11.41 -13.41
N ASP A 42 8.32 -10.54 -12.59
CA ASP A 42 9.55 -10.79 -11.82
C ASP A 42 9.26 -11.09 -10.33
N GLY A 43 7.99 -11.24 -9.97
CA GLY A 43 7.52 -11.42 -8.60
C GLY A 43 6.56 -10.31 -8.14
N PRO A 44 6.16 -10.32 -6.85
CA PRO A 44 5.17 -9.38 -6.33
C PRO A 44 5.61 -7.93 -6.49
N THR A 45 4.67 -7.05 -6.82
CA THR A 45 4.92 -5.61 -6.98
C THR A 45 3.72 -4.79 -6.52
N THR A 46 3.95 -3.52 -6.20
CA THR A 46 2.88 -2.58 -5.90
C THR A 46 2.31 -1.97 -7.17
N ALA A 47 0.99 -1.82 -7.22
CA ALA A 47 0.27 -1.16 -8.29
C ALA A 47 -0.88 -0.32 -7.72
N CYS A 48 -1.39 0.61 -8.52
CA CYS A 48 -2.59 1.37 -8.24
C CYS A 48 -3.59 1.24 -9.40
N TYR A 49 -4.86 1.00 -9.07
CA TYR A 49 -5.89 0.75 -10.07
C TYR A 49 -7.05 1.73 -9.92
N CYS A 50 -7.58 2.17 -11.07
CA CYS A 50 -8.88 2.83 -11.08
C CYS A 50 -9.99 1.82 -10.80
N ARG A 51 -11.18 2.31 -10.42
CA ARG A 51 -12.36 1.48 -10.13
C ARG A 51 -12.72 0.49 -11.23
N ALA A 52 -12.47 0.84 -12.49
CA ALA A 52 -12.77 -0.02 -13.63
C ALA A 52 -11.69 -1.08 -13.92
N CYS A 53 -10.45 -0.83 -13.49
CA CYS A 53 -9.31 -1.71 -13.74
C CYS A 53 -8.90 -2.55 -12.52
N ALA A 54 -9.52 -2.29 -11.37
CA ALA A 54 -9.28 -3.03 -10.14
C ALA A 54 -9.40 -4.55 -10.40
N PRO A 55 -8.43 -5.34 -9.96
CA PRO A 55 -8.45 -6.78 -10.16
C PRO A 55 -9.65 -7.40 -9.46
N ALA A 56 -10.27 -8.38 -10.13
CA ALA A 56 -11.31 -9.21 -9.53
C ALA A 56 -10.68 -10.45 -8.90
N GLY A 57 -11.22 -10.90 -7.76
CA GLY A 57 -10.73 -12.09 -7.05
C GLY A 57 -10.77 -11.92 -5.54
N PRO A 58 -10.13 -12.83 -4.79
CA PRO A 58 -9.92 -12.64 -3.37
C PRO A 58 -9.05 -11.41 -3.15
N ILE A 59 -9.47 -10.57 -2.20
CA ILE A 59 -8.75 -9.38 -1.77
C ILE A 59 -8.61 -9.50 -0.25
N THR A 60 -7.38 -9.35 0.23
CA THR A 60 -7.07 -9.37 1.66
C THR A 60 -6.42 -8.05 2.03
N ASP A 61 -6.98 -7.34 3.01
CA ASP A 61 -6.35 -6.15 3.55
C ASP A 61 -5.23 -6.54 4.52
N LEU A 62 -4.03 -6.02 4.28
CA LEU A 62 -2.98 -6.02 5.29
C LEU A 62 -2.97 -4.67 5.97
N THR A 63 -3.63 -4.59 7.12
CA THR A 63 -3.75 -3.34 7.87
C THR A 63 -2.63 -3.23 8.89
N CYS A 64 -1.85 -2.15 8.84
CA CYS A 64 -0.89 -1.82 9.90
C CYS A 64 -1.63 -1.53 11.20
N GLN A 65 -1.30 -2.24 12.28
CA GLN A 65 -1.94 -2.07 13.59
C GLN A 65 -1.67 -0.69 14.23
N ARG A 66 -0.71 0.09 13.71
CA ARG A 66 -0.36 1.41 14.25
C ARG A 66 -1.04 2.57 13.52
N CYS A 67 -0.95 2.62 12.19
CA CYS A 67 -1.55 3.70 11.40
C CYS A 67 -2.91 3.35 10.80
N GLY A 68 -3.29 2.07 10.79
CA GLY A 68 -4.50 1.60 10.10
C GLY A 68 -4.37 1.59 8.57
N ASP A 69 -3.15 1.74 8.04
CA ASP A 69 -2.89 1.78 6.60
C ASP A 69 -2.15 0.53 6.14
N GLY A 70 -2.30 0.14 4.88
CA GLY A 70 -1.48 -0.89 4.28
C GLY A 70 -1.99 -1.40 2.94
N PRO A 71 -1.21 -2.29 2.31
CA PRO A 71 -1.50 -2.74 0.96
C PRO A 71 -2.66 -3.75 0.94
N LEU A 72 -3.38 -3.73 -0.17
CA LEU A 72 -4.40 -4.70 -0.53
C LEU A 72 -3.74 -5.83 -1.34
N LEU A 73 -3.71 -7.04 -0.80
CA LEU A 73 -3.22 -8.21 -1.51
C LEU A 73 -4.33 -8.75 -2.40
N VAL A 74 -3.98 -9.29 -3.57
CA VAL A 74 -4.97 -9.83 -4.52
C VAL A 74 -4.57 -11.16 -5.13
N GLY A 75 -5.58 -11.92 -5.54
CA GLY A 75 -5.39 -13.18 -6.26
C GLY A 75 -4.64 -14.19 -5.39
N ASP A 76 -3.63 -14.85 -5.95
CA ASP A 76 -2.81 -15.83 -5.25
C ASP A 76 -2.04 -15.25 -4.05
N LEU A 77 -1.78 -13.94 -4.05
CA LEU A 77 -1.18 -13.24 -2.90
C LEU A 77 -2.18 -13.00 -1.76
N ALA A 78 -3.49 -13.09 -2.03
CA ALA A 78 -4.54 -13.02 -1.01
C ALA A 78 -5.10 -14.40 -0.63
N ALA A 79 -4.91 -15.40 -1.48
CA ALA A 79 -5.51 -16.72 -1.36
C ALA A 79 -4.64 -17.66 -0.50
N ALA A 80 -4.59 -17.45 0.81
CA ALA A 80 -4.10 -18.46 1.73
C ALA A 80 -5.26 -19.27 2.33
N PRO A 81 -5.15 -20.61 2.41
CA PRO A 81 -6.20 -21.47 2.95
C PRO A 81 -6.47 -21.24 4.44
N ASP A 82 -5.49 -20.71 5.16
CA ASP A 82 -5.48 -20.49 6.61
C ASP A 82 -5.61 -19.00 7.00
N GLY A 83 -5.92 -18.13 6.03
CA GLY A 83 -6.05 -16.69 6.27
C GLY A 83 -4.72 -15.99 6.60
N THR A 84 -3.59 -16.68 6.41
CA THR A 84 -2.26 -16.11 6.54
C THR A 84 -1.84 -15.39 5.26
N VAL A 85 -0.73 -14.66 5.29
CA VAL A 85 -0.17 -14.06 4.08
C VAL A 85 0.65 -15.14 3.35
N PRO A 86 0.36 -15.43 2.06
CA PRO A 86 1.13 -16.38 1.25
C PRO A 86 2.62 -16.05 1.24
N GLU A 87 3.47 -17.09 1.15
CA GLU A 87 4.93 -16.94 1.17
C GLU A 87 5.49 -15.87 0.21
N PRO A 88 5.09 -15.78 -1.08
CA PRO A 88 5.61 -14.75 -1.98
C PRO A 88 5.29 -13.32 -1.50
N ALA A 89 4.04 -13.09 -1.07
CA ALA A 89 3.64 -11.81 -0.50
C ALA A 89 4.40 -11.52 0.80
N ARG A 90 4.57 -12.54 1.65
CA ARG A 90 5.30 -12.43 2.92
C ARG A 90 6.77 -12.07 2.70
N THR A 91 7.44 -12.73 1.76
CA THR A 91 8.83 -12.45 1.40
C THR A 91 8.98 -11.03 0.88
N TRP A 92 8.08 -10.60 -0.01
CA TRP A 92 8.08 -9.23 -0.53
C TRP A 92 7.84 -8.19 0.58
N LEU A 93 6.81 -8.38 1.41
CA LEU A 93 6.47 -7.47 2.49
C LEU A 93 7.61 -7.36 3.51
N THR A 94 8.21 -8.49 3.89
CA THR A 94 9.35 -8.52 4.81
C THR A 94 10.55 -7.78 4.21
N ALA A 95 10.83 -7.98 2.91
CA ALA A 95 11.88 -7.27 2.20
C ALA A 95 11.60 -5.75 2.09
N ALA A 96 10.34 -5.36 1.92
CA ALA A 96 9.87 -3.98 2.00
C ALA A 96 9.90 -3.41 3.44
N GLY A 97 10.27 -4.22 4.43
CA GLY A 97 10.44 -3.82 5.82
C GLY A 97 9.18 -3.94 6.67
N TRP A 98 8.12 -4.60 6.20
CA TRP A 98 6.97 -4.94 7.02
C TRP A 98 7.32 -5.98 8.08
N HIS A 99 6.71 -5.85 9.25
CA HIS A 99 6.70 -6.89 10.26
C HIS A 99 5.35 -7.61 10.16
N LEU A 100 5.34 -8.94 9.94
CA LEU A 100 4.08 -9.69 9.69
C LEU A 100 3.56 -10.44 10.91
N ASP A 101 4.43 -10.76 11.87
CA ASP A 101 4.03 -11.35 13.16
C ASP A 101 3.16 -10.37 13.97
N GLU A 102 3.50 -9.09 13.84
CA GLU A 102 2.69 -7.95 14.28
C GLU A 102 2.62 -7.00 13.08
N PRO A 103 1.54 -7.01 12.27
CA PRO A 103 1.42 -6.24 11.03
C PRO A 103 1.71 -4.75 11.26
N ILE A 104 2.95 -4.35 11.00
CA ILE A 104 3.43 -2.97 11.15
C ILE A 104 4.19 -2.58 9.89
N CYS A 105 3.74 -1.49 9.27
CA CYS A 105 4.37 -0.93 8.07
C CYS A 105 5.74 -0.32 8.39
N PRO A 106 6.68 -0.29 7.43
CA PRO A 106 8.04 0.23 7.66
C PRO A 106 8.06 1.68 8.16
N GLY A 107 7.06 2.50 7.84
CA GLY A 107 6.95 3.88 8.34
C GLY A 107 6.50 4.00 9.80
N CYS A 108 5.77 3.00 10.32
CA CYS A 108 5.34 2.94 11.72
C CYS A 108 6.21 2.05 12.59
N ARG A 109 7.10 1.27 11.98
CA ARG A 109 8.16 0.61 12.72
C ARG A 109 8.90 1.71 13.45
N PRO A 110 9.06 1.62 14.78
CA PRO A 110 9.99 2.49 15.44
C PRO A 110 11.32 2.18 14.76
N THR A 111 11.83 3.11 13.95
CA THR A 111 13.27 3.22 13.73
C THR A 111 13.80 3.09 15.13
N SER A 112 14.52 2.01 15.41
CA SER A 112 15.20 1.85 16.68
C SER A 112 15.75 3.22 16.98
N CYS A 113 15.24 3.85 18.04
CA CYS A 113 15.87 5.01 18.60
C CYS A 113 17.30 4.53 18.77
N GLN A 114 18.20 4.96 17.88
CA GLN A 114 19.59 5.02 18.23
C GLN A 114 19.58 6.01 19.38
N ILE A 115 19.34 5.49 20.58
CA ILE A 115 20.01 5.96 21.77
C ILE A 115 21.46 6.11 21.35
N GLN A 116 21.81 7.33 20.98
CA GLN A 116 23.19 7.75 20.92
C GLN A 116 23.62 7.76 22.39
N GLU A 117 23.93 6.58 22.90
CA GLU A 117 24.64 6.41 24.15
C GLU A 117 26.05 6.98 23.91
N GLY A 118 26.31 8.15 24.50
CA GLY A 118 27.58 8.86 24.43
C GLY A 118 27.44 10.20 23.70
N LEU A 119 27.70 11.36 24.31
CA LEU A 119 28.69 11.69 25.32
C LEU A 119 28.16 12.79 26.26
N TRP A 120 28.52 12.65 27.54
CA TRP A 120 28.76 13.63 28.61
C TRP A 120 28.45 15.11 28.35
#